data_AF-A0A3D1E5U1-F1
#
_entry.id   AF-A0A3D1E5U1-F1
#
_cell.length_a   1.000
_cell.length_b   1.000
_cell.length_c   1.000
_cell.angle_alpha   90.00
_cell.angle_beta   90.00
_cell.angle_gamma   90.00
#
_symmetry.space_group_name_H-M   'P 1'
#
loop_
_entity.id
_entity.type
_entity.pdbx_description
1 polymer ?
#
loop_
_entity_poly.entity_id
_entity_poly.type
_entity_poly.pdbx_seq_one_letter_code
_entity_poly.pdbx_strand_id
1 'polypeptide(L)'
;MNVQELNLLLNDSSAPFNAEQEAALSEVVNQYPYFQAARALHLKALKNLDSFHYNQALKVTAAHTADREILFQYITSSDFKSTQAEQDSLEQPTTEITEPAAQKQTTEVVRTKTLNFGRDDRHSFAIWLQLSDQGALKSMLPKPKEVEELKQNNENKLKPVATREKKQALIDQFLKTNPRITPTGDIDLPPTTEINSSFDPKALMTETLAQVYLEQQKYAEAIQAYKILSLKYPEKNSFFAGQIQAIKKIQKSKS
;
A
#
# COMPACT_ATOMS: atom_id res chain seq x y z
N MET A 1 -33.83 -14.28 -3.46
CA MET A 1 -32.93 -15.42 -3.18
C MET A 1 -33.28 -16.07 -1.85
N ASN A 2 -33.24 -17.40 -1.70
CA ASN A 2 -33.49 -18.09 -0.42
C ASN A 2 -32.21 -18.26 0.41
N VAL A 3 -32.32 -18.31 1.74
CA VAL A 3 -31.20 -18.53 2.68
C VAL A 3 -30.50 -19.89 2.44
N GLN A 4 -31.27 -20.94 2.13
CA GLN A 4 -30.72 -22.26 1.84
C GLN A 4 -29.87 -22.25 0.56
N GLU A 5 -30.36 -21.56 -0.47
CA GLU A 5 -29.68 -21.38 -1.74
C GLU A 5 -28.39 -20.57 -1.57
N LEU A 6 -28.45 -19.50 -0.77
CA LEU A 6 -27.26 -18.70 -0.45
C LEU A 6 -26.21 -19.54 0.29
N ASN A 7 -26.59 -20.29 1.32
CA ASN A 7 -25.66 -21.18 2.02
C ASN A 7 -25.05 -22.24 1.11
N LEU A 8 -25.83 -22.77 0.15
CA LEU A 8 -25.31 -23.72 -0.84
C LEU A 8 -24.23 -23.06 -1.71
N LEU A 9 -24.45 -21.84 -2.20
CA LEU A 9 -23.46 -21.09 -2.99
C LEU A 9 -22.21 -20.67 -2.20
N LEU A 10 -22.31 -20.48 -0.87
CA LEU A 10 -21.13 -20.23 -0.04
C LEU A 10 -20.25 -21.48 0.09
N ASN A 11 -20.88 -22.65 0.19
CA ASN A 11 -20.18 -23.91 0.45
C ASN A 11 -19.67 -24.57 -0.85
N ASP A 12 -20.37 -24.39 -1.97
CA ASP A 12 -19.94 -24.88 -3.27
C ASP A 12 -19.24 -23.76 -4.06
N SER A 13 -17.95 -23.60 -3.81
CA SER A 13 -17.11 -22.63 -4.52
C SER A 13 -16.78 -23.05 -5.97
N SER A 14 -17.13 -24.28 -6.37
CA SER A 14 -16.68 -24.89 -7.63
C SER A 14 -17.66 -24.73 -8.80
N ALA A 15 -18.96 -24.64 -8.50
CA ALA A 15 -19.98 -24.53 -9.53
C ALA A 15 -20.01 -23.12 -10.18
N PRO A 16 -20.15 -23.02 -11.52
CA PRO A 16 -20.36 -21.74 -12.18
C PRO A 16 -21.75 -21.17 -11.86
N PHE A 17 -21.83 -19.86 -11.61
CA PHE A 17 -23.08 -19.15 -11.39
C PHE A 17 -23.90 -19.03 -12.68
N ASN A 18 -25.23 -19.10 -12.55
CA ASN A 18 -26.16 -18.81 -13.63
C ASN A 18 -26.64 -17.34 -13.58
N ALA A 19 -27.30 -16.89 -14.65
CA ALA A 19 -27.79 -15.51 -14.76
C ALA A 19 -28.91 -15.19 -13.74
N GLU A 20 -29.74 -16.16 -13.39
CA GLU A 20 -30.80 -16.00 -12.38
C GLU A 20 -30.23 -15.78 -10.98
N GLN A 21 -29.17 -16.50 -10.61
CA GLN A 21 -28.45 -16.34 -9.34
C GLN A 21 -27.77 -14.97 -9.28
N GLU A 22 -27.17 -14.49 -10.37
CA GLU A 22 -26.58 -13.15 -10.41
C GLU A 22 -27.63 -12.07 -10.14
N ALA A 23 -28.79 -12.14 -10.80
CA ALA A 23 -29.87 -11.19 -10.61
C ALA A 23 -30.40 -11.23 -9.17
N ALA A 24 -30.58 -12.43 -8.61
CA ALA A 24 -31.03 -12.62 -7.24
C ALA A 24 -29.99 -12.09 -6.21
N LEU A 25 -28.70 -12.28 -6.47
CA LEU A 25 -27.61 -11.74 -5.65
C LEU A 25 -27.52 -10.22 -5.73
N SER A 26 -27.73 -9.64 -6.92
CA SER A 26 -27.79 -8.20 -7.14
C SER A 26 -28.90 -7.55 -6.29
N GLU A 27 -30.09 -8.17 -6.25
CA GLU A 27 -31.19 -7.72 -5.40
C GLU A 27 -30.81 -7.74 -3.91
N VAL A 28 -30.18 -8.83 -3.44
CA VAL A 28 -29.72 -8.95 -2.04
C VAL A 28 -28.67 -7.90 -1.72
N VAL A 29 -27.72 -7.62 -2.62
CA VAL A 29 -26.70 -6.58 -2.41
C VAL A 29 -27.31 -5.19 -2.36
N ASN A 30 -28.35 -4.92 -3.15
CA ASN A 30 -29.07 -3.64 -3.12
C ASN A 30 -29.86 -3.48 -1.83
N GLN A 31 -30.50 -4.54 -1.34
CA GLN A 31 -31.26 -4.52 -0.10
C GLN A 31 -30.36 -4.46 1.15
N TYR A 32 -29.20 -5.11 1.11
CA TYR A 32 -28.24 -5.19 2.22
C TYR A 32 -26.83 -4.76 1.78
N PRO A 33 -26.58 -3.44 1.64
CA PRO A 33 -25.32 -2.93 1.08
C PRO A 33 -24.06 -3.27 1.85
N TYR A 34 -24.16 -3.69 3.12
CA TYR A 34 -23.00 -4.05 3.95
C TYR A 34 -22.79 -5.56 4.08
N PHE A 35 -23.58 -6.38 3.38
CA PHE A 35 -23.44 -7.82 3.44
C PHE A 35 -22.26 -8.30 2.57
N GLN A 36 -21.08 -8.37 3.18
CA GLN A 36 -19.81 -8.68 2.51
C GLN A 36 -19.85 -10.00 1.72
N ALA A 37 -20.45 -11.05 2.29
CA ALA A 37 -20.51 -12.37 1.64
C ALA A 37 -21.35 -12.34 0.34
N ALA A 38 -22.52 -11.71 0.36
CA ALA A 38 -23.34 -11.55 -0.84
C ALA A 38 -22.63 -10.72 -1.91
N ARG A 39 -21.89 -9.68 -1.53
CA ARG A 39 -21.09 -8.89 -2.48
C ARG A 39 -19.97 -9.70 -3.12
N ALA A 40 -19.27 -10.53 -2.34
CA ALA A 40 -18.23 -11.40 -2.86
C ALA A 40 -18.80 -12.44 -3.83
N LEU A 41 -19.95 -13.04 -3.49
CA LEU A 41 -20.68 -13.96 -4.37
C LEU A 41 -21.14 -13.28 -5.66
N HIS A 42 -21.78 -12.12 -5.55
CA HIS A 42 -22.25 -11.33 -6.71
C HIS A 42 -21.09 -11.00 -7.65
N LEU A 43 -19.97 -10.57 -7.08
CA LEU A 43 -18.76 -10.26 -7.84
C LEU A 43 -18.18 -11.49 -8.55
N LYS A 44 -18.19 -12.66 -7.89
CA LYS A 44 -17.78 -13.93 -8.50
C LYS A 44 -18.73 -14.36 -9.61
N ALA A 45 -20.03 -14.19 -9.43
CA ALA A 45 -21.03 -14.44 -10.48
C ALA A 45 -20.80 -13.55 -11.71
N LEU A 46 -20.59 -12.24 -11.50
CA LEU A 46 -20.26 -11.30 -12.57
C LEU A 46 -18.98 -11.66 -13.33
N LYS A 47 -17.97 -12.19 -12.63
CA LYS A 47 -16.74 -12.69 -13.25
C LYS A 47 -17.00 -13.91 -14.13
N ASN A 48 -17.75 -14.88 -13.62
CA ASN A 48 -18.03 -16.13 -14.35
C ASN A 48 -18.88 -15.89 -15.61
N LEU A 49 -19.72 -14.85 -15.60
CA LEU A 49 -20.56 -14.43 -16.73
C LEU A 49 -19.88 -13.42 -17.65
N ASP A 50 -18.61 -13.06 -17.41
CA ASP A 50 -17.85 -12.04 -18.15
C ASP A 50 -18.61 -10.70 -18.31
N SER A 51 -19.35 -10.29 -17.28
CA SER A 51 -20.17 -9.10 -17.31
C SER A 51 -19.35 -7.81 -17.31
N PHE A 52 -19.73 -6.83 -18.12
CA PHE A 52 -19.07 -5.52 -18.16
C PHE A 52 -19.16 -4.75 -16.83
N HIS A 53 -20.14 -5.05 -15.99
CA HIS A 53 -20.29 -4.46 -14.66
C HIS A 53 -19.26 -5.00 -13.64
N TYR A 54 -18.53 -6.08 -13.96
CA TYR A 54 -17.56 -6.70 -13.06
C TYR A 54 -16.55 -5.71 -12.48
N ASN A 55 -15.96 -4.86 -13.32
CA ASN A 55 -14.95 -3.90 -12.86
C ASN A 55 -15.49 -2.86 -11.88
N GLN A 56 -16.74 -2.44 -12.06
CA GLN A 56 -17.40 -1.51 -11.13
C GLN A 56 -17.69 -2.21 -9.80
N ALA A 57 -18.28 -3.41 -9.86
CA ALA A 57 -18.56 -4.22 -8.68
C ALA A 57 -17.29 -4.56 -7.90
N LEU A 58 -16.17 -4.85 -8.58
CA LEU A 58 -14.88 -5.14 -7.97
C LEU A 58 -14.39 -4.00 -7.09
N LYS A 59 -14.43 -2.76 -7.61
CA LYS A 59 -13.99 -1.57 -6.88
C LYS A 59 -14.83 -1.33 -5.63
N VAL A 60 -16.15 -1.46 -5.75
CA VAL A 60 -17.08 -1.26 -4.64
C VAL A 60 -16.90 -2.37 -3.60
N THR A 61 -16.89 -3.63 -4.00
CA THR A 61 -16.73 -4.77 -3.09
C THR A 61 -15.39 -4.71 -2.36
N ALA A 62 -14.28 -4.36 -3.05
CA ALA A 62 -12.97 -4.20 -2.41
C ALA A 62 -12.89 -3.05 -1.40
N ALA A 63 -13.82 -2.09 -1.44
CA ALA A 63 -13.96 -1.06 -0.41
C ALA A 63 -14.77 -1.55 0.80
N HIS A 64 -15.66 -2.52 0.59
CA HIS A 64 -16.52 -3.08 1.63
C HIS A 64 -15.93 -4.33 2.31
N THR A 65 -14.91 -4.98 1.76
CA THR A 65 -14.28 -6.15 2.37
C THR A 65 -13.22 -5.77 3.42
N ALA A 66 -13.12 -6.59 4.47
CA ALA A 66 -12.11 -6.42 5.51
C ALA A 66 -10.70 -6.76 5.02
N ASP A 67 -10.57 -7.84 4.24
CA ASP A 67 -9.31 -8.29 3.66
C ASP A 67 -9.45 -8.43 2.14
N ARG A 68 -8.67 -7.65 1.40
CA ARG A 68 -8.68 -7.67 -0.07
C ARG A 68 -7.94 -8.88 -0.64
N GLU A 69 -7.02 -9.45 0.11
CA GLU A 69 -6.27 -10.63 -0.30
C GLU A 69 -7.18 -11.86 -0.27
N ILE A 70 -7.96 -12.02 0.80
CA ILE A 70 -8.98 -13.09 0.89
C ILE A 70 -10.00 -12.95 -0.25
N LEU A 71 -10.46 -11.73 -0.55
CA LEU A 71 -11.34 -11.47 -1.68
C LEU A 71 -10.67 -11.86 -3.02
N PHE A 72 -9.43 -11.45 -3.24
CA PHE A 72 -8.68 -11.75 -4.45
C PHE A 72 -8.50 -13.27 -4.64
N GLN A 73 -8.11 -13.98 -3.58
CA GLN A 73 -7.99 -15.43 -3.58
C GLN A 73 -9.34 -16.08 -3.87
N TYR A 74 -10.42 -15.66 -3.21
CA TYR A 74 -11.77 -16.16 -3.46
C TYR A 74 -12.22 -16.01 -4.93
N ILE A 75 -11.89 -14.87 -5.55
CA ILE A 75 -12.29 -14.58 -6.95
C ILE A 75 -11.38 -15.30 -7.96
N THR A 76 -10.09 -15.48 -7.65
CA THR A 76 -9.08 -15.90 -8.64
C THR A 76 -8.72 -17.38 -8.52
N SER A 77 -8.81 -17.97 -7.33
CA SER A 77 -8.51 -19.39 -7.10
C SER A 77 -9.69 -20.30 -7.48
N SER A 78 -9.38 -21.52 -7.91
CA SER A 78 -10.38 -22.58 -8.12
C SER A 78 -10.90 -23.11 -6.79
N ASP A 79 -10.00 -23.31 -5.83
CA ASP A 79 -10.28 -23.96 -4.56
C ASP A 79 -10.06 -22.97 -3.41
N PHE A 80 -11.14 -22.36 -2.95
CA PHE A 80 -11.09 -21.47 -1.80
C PHE A 80 -11.11 -22.29 -0.50
N LYS A 81 -9.95 -22.39 0.16
CA LYS A 81 -9.87 -22.93 1.52
C LYS A 81 -10.14 -21.79 2.49
N SER A 82 -11.36 -21.73 3.01
CA SER A 82 -11.66 -20.84 4.13
C SER A 82 -10.69 -21.19 5.27
N THR A 83 -9.86 -20.22 5.68
CA THR A 83 -9.08 -20.36 6.90
C THR A 83 -10.11 -20.43 8.02
N GLN A 84 -10.48 -21.64 8.43
CA GLN A 84 -11.34 -21.80 9.59
C GLN A 84 -10.64 -21.09 10.74
N ALA A 85 -11.35 -20.15 11.34
CA ALA A 85 -10.90 -19.53 12.57
C ALA A 85 -10.58 -20.67 13.55
N GLU A 86 -9.32 -20.79 13.89
CA GLU A 86 -8.87 -21.58 15.03
C GLU A 86 -9.60 -21.03 16.26
N GLN A 87 -10.71 -21.67 16.60
CA GLN A 87 -11.14 -21.74 17.98
C GLN A 87 -10.19 -22.70 18.66
N ASP A 88 -9.01 -22.21 19.04
CA ASP A 88 -8.19 -22.91 20.03
C ASP A 88 -7.64 -21.92 21.06
N SER A 89 -8.27 -21.99 22.23
CA SER A 89 -7.68 -21.99 23.57
C SER A 89 -6.35 -21.25 23.80
N LEU A 90 -6.43 -20.25 24.67
CA LEU A 90 -5.32 -19.65 25.41
C LEU A 90 -4.38 -20.71 26.02
N GLU A 91 -3.17 -20.91 25.51
CA GLU A 91 -1.99 -21.32 26.32
C GLU A 91 -0.67 -20.77 25.73
N GLN A 92 0.32 -20.61 26.62
CA GLN A 92 1.50 -19.74 26.58
C GLN A 92 2.71 -20.25 25.76
N PRO A 93 3.74 -19.40 25.52
CA PRO A 93 4.83 -19.67 24.60
C PRO A 93 5.99 -20.42 25.27
N THR A 94 6.59 -21.36 24.55
CA THR A 94 7.89 -21.94 24.94
C THR A 94 8.84 -21.90 23.75
N THR A 95 9.79 -20.98 23.85
CA THR A 95 11.07 -20.96 23.14
C THR A 95 11.85 -22.24 23.37
N GLU A 96 12.41 -22.83 22.31
CA GLU A 96 13.71 -23.53 22.37
C GLU A 96 14.46 -23.36 21.04
N ILE A 97 15.69 -22.85 21.17
CA ILE A 97 16.73 -22.69 20.15
C ILE A 97 17.54 -23.99 20.14
N THR A 98 17.96 -24.52 18.99
CA THR A 98 19.31 -25.11 18.77
C THR A 98 19.61 -25.27 17.27
N GLU A 99 20.59 -24.51 16.78
CA GLU A 99 21.44 -24.74 15.60
C GLU A 99 22.53 -25.80 15.92
N PRO A 100 23.30 -26.44 14.99
CA PRO A 100 24.04 -25.75 13.92
C PRO A 100 24.40 -26.54 12.63
N ALA A 101 25.08 -25.81 11.74
CA ALA A 101 26.14 -26.23 10.79
C ALA A 101 25.77 -26.52 9.32
N ALA A 102 26.16 -25.62 8.40
CA ALA A 102 27.36 -25.79 7.54
C ALA A 102 27.51 -24.63 6.52
N GLN A 103 28.73 -24.08 6.46
CA GLN A 103 29.16 -23.00 5.58
C GLN A 103 29.59 -23.52 4.20
N LYS A 104 29.26 -22.80 3.12
CA LYS A 104 30.13 -22.64 1.93
C LYS A 104 30.00 -21.20 1.40
N GLN A 105 31.12 -20.50 1.39
CA GLN A 105 31.28 -19.15 0.84
C GLN A 105 31.79 -19.24 -0.61
N THR A 106 31.15 -18.52 -1.53
CA THR A 106 31.81 -17.98 -2.74
C THR A 106 31.14 -16.66 -3.13
N THR A 107 31.92 -15.58 -3.01
CA THR A 107 31.82 -14.23 -3.61
C THR A 107 30.61 -13.85 -4.49
N GLU A 108 29.80 -12.87 -4.04
CA GLU A 108 29.08 -11.94 -4.91
C GLU A 108 28.92 -10.55 -4.26
N VAL A 109 29.35 -9.53 -5.00
CA VAL A 109 28.83 -8.15 -5.13
C VAL A 109 28.03 -7.60 -3.95
N VAL A 110 28.52 -6.51 -3.34
CA VAL A 110 27.80 -5.67 -2.38
C VAL A 110 26.56 -5.05 -3.06
N ARG A 111 25.48 -5.83 -3.13
CA ARG A 111 24.12 -5.32 -3.18
C ARG A 111 23.87 -4.67 -1.83
N THR A 112 23.61 -3.37 -1.80
CA THR A 112 22.85 -2.79 -0.69
C THR A 112 21.57 -3.59 -0.59
N LYS A 113 21.42 -4.36 0.48
CA LYS A 113 20.28 -5.25 0.69
C LYS A 113 19.03 -4.37 0.68
N THR A 114 18.35 -4.29 -0.45
CA THR A 114 17.00 -3.79 -0.53
C THR A 114 16.18 -4.67 0.39
N LEU A 115 15.34 -4.06 1.22
CA LEU A 115 14.35 -4.79 1.99
C LEU A 115 13.50 -5.59 0.98
N ASN A 116 13.68 -6.90 0.93
CA ASN A 116 12.95 -7.75 0.01
C ASN A 116 11.55 -7.92 0.57
N PHE A 117 10.61 -7.18 0.02
CA PHE A 117 9.20 -7.33 0.36
C PHE A 117 8.71 -8.70 -0.14
N GLY A 118 8.58 -9.65 0.78
CA GLY A 118 7.92 -10.92 0.51
C GLY A 118 6.41 -10.77 0.46
N ARG A 119 5.70 -11.72 -0.17
CA ARG A 119 4.22 -11.79 -0.08
C ARG A 119 3.72 -11.93 1.37
N ASP A 120 4.59 -12.36 2.29
CA ASP A 120 4.29 -12.55 3.72
C ASP A 120 4.73 -11.37 4.62
N ASP A 121 5.23 -10.26 4.07
CA ASP A 121 5.64 -9.11 4.89
C ASP A 121 4.43 -8.32 5.41
N ARG A 122 3.90 -8.77 6.54
CA ARG A 122 2.78 -8.15 7.27
C ARG A 122 3.27 -7.14 8.31
N HIS A 123 4.14 -6.21 7.93
CA HIS A 123 4.52 -5.16 8.87
C HIS A 123 3.51 -4.01 8.84
N SER A 124 2.86 -3.78 9.97
CA SER A 124 2.04 -2.58 10.14
C SER A 124 2.92 -1.33 10.06
N PHE A 125 2.33 -0.21 9.65
CA PHE A 125 3.04 1.07 9.57
C PHE A 125 3.74 1.45 10.88
N ALA A 126 3.22 1.01 12.03
CA ALA A 126 3.83 1.21 13.34
C ALA A 126 5.15 0.45 13.51
N ILE A 127 5.21 -0.80 13.04
CA ILE A 127 6.46 -1.59 13.01
C ILE A 127 7.49 -0.88 12.13
N TRP A 128 7.07 -0.38 10.96
CA TRP A 128 7.92 0.39 10.05
C TRP A 128 8.50 1.67 10.67
N LEU A 129 7.69 2.41 11.41
CA LEU A 129 8.14 3.62 12.10
C LEU A 129 9.24 3.29 13.12
N GLN A 130 9.08 2.17 13.83
CA GLN A 130 10.04 1.69 14.82
C GLN A 130 11.35 1.20 14.17
N LEU A 131 11.27 0.52 13.02
CA LEU A 131 12.44 0.15 12.22
C LEU A 131 13.18 1.37 11.67
N SER A 132 12.47 2.44 11.31
CA SER A 132 13.10 3.69 10.85
C SER A 132 13.81 4.46 11.96
N ASP A 133 13.34 4.33 13.21
CA ASP A 133 13.94 4.93 14.41
C ASP A 133 15.15 4.12 14.92
N GLN A 134 15.24 2.83 14.56
CA GLN A 134 16.40 1.96 14.81
C GLN A 134 17.58 2.30 13.87
N GLY A 135 18.13 3.50 14.02
CA GLY A 135 19.56 3.77 13.88
C GLY A 135 20.16 3.99 12.48
N ALA A 136 19.46 3.68 11.38
CA ALA A 136 20.05 3.81 10.04
C ALA A 136 19.99 5.23 9.43
N LEU A 137 19.01 6.06 9.83
CA LEU A 137 18.82 7.40 9.25
C LEU A 137 19.44 8.55 10.06
N LYS A 138 19.86 8.29 11.30
CA LYS A 138 20.39 9.34 12.18
C LYS A 138 21.84 9.74 11.87
N SER A 139 22.59 8.93 11.12
CA SER A 139 23.99 9.22 10.78
C SER A 139 24.19 9.98 9.47
N MET A 140 23.12 10.21 8.69
CA MET A 140 23.20 10.87 7.37
C MET A 140 22.65 12.31 7.34
N LEU A 141 22.10 12.83 8.46
CA LEU A 141 21.75 14.25 8.53
C LEU A 141 23.01 15.09 8.80
N PRO A 142 23.33 16.10 7.98
CA PRO A 142 24.39 17.04 8.30
C PRO A 142 24.02 17.78 9.59
N LYS A 143 24.92 17.75 10.58
CA LYS A 143 24.81 18.56 11.79
C LYS A 143 24.73 20.04 11.37
N PRO A 144 23.74 20.83 11.82
CA PRO A 144 23.74 22.27 11.57
C PRO A 144 24.99 22.87 12.21
N LYS A 145 25.75 23.63 11.44
CA LYS A 145 26.91 24.39 11.93
C LYS A 145 26.43 25.39 12.97
N GLU A 146 27.06 25.38 14.14
CA GLU A 146 26.99 26.45 15.13
C GLU A 146 27.28 27.79 14.46
N VAL A 147 26.32 28.70 14.53
CA VAL A 147 26.54 30.13 14.41
C VAL A 147 26.45 30.69 15.83
N GLU A 148 27.63 31.03 16.36
CA GLU A 148 27.79 31.86 17.54
C GLU A 148 27.33 33.30 17.28
N GLU A 149 26.97 33.97 18.38
CA GLU A 149 26.63 35.39 18.56
C GLU A 149 25.16 35.76 18.20
N LEU A 150 24.30 36.20 19.13
CA LEU A 150 24.50 37.22 20.16
C LEU A 150 23.66 36.94 21.42
N LYS A 151 24.29 37.07 22.59
CA LYS A 151 23.62 37.18 23.89
C LYS A 151 23.10 38.61 24.06
N GLN A 152 21.85 38.78 24.54
CA GLN A 152 21.52 39.56 25.74
C GLN A 152 20.01 39.57 26.04
N ASN A 153 19.69 39.09 27.25
CA ASN A 153 18.66 39.52 28.18
C ASN A 153 17.21 39.73 27.68
N ASN A 154 16.36 38.74 27.98
CA ASN A 154 15.11 39.00 28.69
C ASN A 154 14.68 37.76 29.46
N GLU A 155 14.93 37.76 30.77
CA GLU A 155 14.19 36.95 31.71
C GLU A 155 12.73 37.40 31.69
N ASN A 156 11.87 36.68 30.97
CA ASN A 156 10.47 36.57 31.37
C ASN A 156 9.74 35.43 30.66
N LYS A 157 9.38 34.44 31.48
CA LYS A 157 8.30 33.45 31.32
C LYS A 157 8.46 32.46 30.16
N LEU A 158 9.08 31.33 30.51
CA LEU A 158 8.66 30.03 30.02
C LEU A 158 7.13 29.95 30.08
N LYS A 159 6.46 29.94 28.92
CA LYS A 159 5.09 29.43 28.85
C LYS A 159 5.17 27.93 29.11
N PRO A 160 4.51 27.40 30.14
CA PRO A 160 4.52 25.97 30.37
C PRO A 160 3.78 25.31 29.21
N VAL A 161 4.41 24.26 28.68
CA VAL A 161 3.79 23.04 28.15
C VAL A 161 2.27 23.09 28.28
N ALA A 162 1.54 23.17 27.16
CA ALA A 162 0.10 23.00 27.17
C ALA A 162 -0.20 21.63 27.80
N THR A 163 -0.61 21.64 29.08
CA THR A 163 -0.92 20.45 29.86
C THR A 163 -1.90 19.60 29.06
N ARG A 164 -1.64 18.29 28.99
CA ARG A 164 -2.52 17.28 28.38
C ARG A 164 -3.99 17.49 28.76
N GLU A 165 -4.23 17.94 29.99
CA GLU A 165 -5.54 18.32 30.55
C GLU A 165 -6.26 19.42 29.76
N LYS A 166 -5.56 20.46 29.28
CA LYS A 166 -6.17 21.53 28.45
C LYS A 166 -6.59 21.01 27.08
N LYS A 167 -5.81 20.08 26.52
CA LYS A 167 -6.17 19.41 25.25
C LYS A 167 -7.37 18.48 25.43
N GLN A 168 -7.39 17.73 26.54
CA GLN A 168 -8.52 16.87 26.89
C GLN A 168 -9.80 17.67 27.15
N ALA A 169 -9.72 18.78 27.87
CA ALA A 169 -10.87 19.67 28.09
C ALA A 169 -11.44 20.25 26.79
N LEU A 170 -10.58 20.58 25.82
CA LEU A 170 -11.02 21.07 24.51
C LEU A 170 -11.70 19.97 23.68
N ILE A 171 -11.24 18.73 23.80
CA ILE A 171 -11.86 17.55 23.18
C ILE A 171 -13.22 17.28 23.81
N ASP A 172 -13.33 17.30 25.15
CA ASP A 172 -14.59 17.09 25.86
C ASP A 172 -15.62 18.18 25.54
N GLN A 173 -15.17 19.44 25.44
CA GLN A 173 -16.00 20.55 24.98
C GLN A 173 -16.49 20.32 23.55
N PHE A 174 -15.62 19.85 22.64
CA PHE A 174 -15.97 19.56 21.25
C PHE A 174 -17.02 18.45 21.15
N LEU A 175 -16.81 17.33 21.85
CA LEU A 175 -17.74 16.19 21.90
C LEU A 175 -19.11 16.61 22.48
N LYS A 176 -19.12 17.50 23.47
CA LYS A 176 -20.37 18.02 24.05
C LYS A 176 -21.11 18.97 23.11
N THR A 177 -20.38 19.74 22.30
CA THR A 177 -20.99 20.68 21.34
C THR A 177 -21.56 20.03 20.09
N ASN A 178 -21.24 18.76 19.80
CA ASN A 178 -21.75 17.96 18.66
C ASN A 178 -22.09 18.80 17.41
N PRO A 179 -21.12 19.57 16.86
CA PRO A 179 -21.41 20.47 15.77
C PRO A 179 -21.79 19.67 14.53
N ARG A 180 -23.03 19.84 14.06
CA ARG A 180 -23.54 19.22 12.84
C ARG A 180 -23.28 20.17 11.68
N ILE A 181 -22.40 19.78 10.76
CA ILE A 181 -22.22 20.51 9.50
C ILE A 181 -23.42 20.16 8.60
N THR A 182 -24.38 21.07 8.48
CA THR A 182 -25.37 20.99 7.40
C THR A 182 -24.70 21.49 6.12
N PRO A 183 -24.78 20.77 4.99
CA PRO A 183 -24.35 21.31 3.71
C PRO A 183 -25.15 22.58 3.43
N THR A 184 -24.49 23.75 3.51
CA THR A 184 -25.07 24.98 2.98
C THR A 184 -25.18 24.81 1.47
N GLY A 185 -26.37 25.09 0.94
CA GLY A 185 -26.75 24.85 -0.44
C GLY A 185 -25.80 25.44 -1.47
N ASP A 186 -25.86 24.81 -2.64
CA ASP A 186 -25.20 25.14 -3.91
C ASP A 186 -23.68 25.21 -3.83
N ILE A 187 -23.07 24.03 -4.03
CA ILE A 187 -21.70 23.98 -4.54
C ILE A 187 -21.78 24.54 -5.96
N ASP A 188 -21.54 25.83 -6.12
CA ASP A 188 -21.06 26.37 -7.38
C ASP A 188 -19.72 25.68 -7.65
N LEU A 189 -19.75 24.54 -8.35
CA LEU A 189 -18.54 23.94 -8.86
C LEU A 189 -17.89 25.01 -9.74
N PRO A 190 -16.68 25.51 -9.39
CA PRO A 190 -15.96 26.37 -10.32
C PRO A 190 -15.86 25.62 -11.66
N PRO A 191 -15.96 26.32 -12.80
CA PRO A 191 -15.84 25.69 -14.11
C PRO A 191 -14.56 24.87 -14.08
N THR A 192 -14.69 23.58 -14.39
CA THR A 192 -13.58 22.62 -14.46
C THR A 192 -12.47 23.27 -15.26
N THR A 193 -11.45 23.77 -14.57
CA THR A 193 -10.18 24.06 -15.22
C THR A 193 -9.73 22.71 -15.72
N GLU A 194 -9.85 22.51 -17.03
CA GLU A 194 -9.18 21.41 -17.71
C GLU A 194 -7.74 21.46 -17.24
N ILE A 195 -7.39 20.54 -16.35
CA ILE A 195 -6.01 20.33 -15.96
C ILE A 195 -5.40 19.69 -17.19
N ASN A 196 -5.05 20.51 -18.18
CA ASN A 196 -4.05 20.20 -19.17
C ASN A 196 -2.74 20.12 -18.40
N SER A 197 -2.61 19.08 -17.57
CA SER A 197 -1.34 18.71 -16.96
C SER A 197 -0.47 18.30 -18.12
N SER A 198 0.28 19.27 -18.65
CA SER A 198 1.55 19.00 -19.30
C SER A 198 2.43 18.34 -18.23
N PHE A 199 2.19 17.06 -18.00
CA PHE A 199 2.90 16.28 -17.01
C PHE A 199 4.24 15.96 -17.62
N ASP A 200 5.31 16.63 -17.15
CA ASP A 200 6.65 16.35 -17.63
C ASP A 200 7.04 14.94 -17.15
N PRO A 201 7.20 13.95 -18.05
CA PRO A 201 7.57 12.58 -17.69
C PRO A 201 8.90 12.54 -16.93
N LYS A 202 9.76 13.55 -17.10
CA LYS A 202 11.03 13.67 -16.41
C LYS A 202 10.86 13.86 -14.90
N ALA A 203 9.75 14.43 -14.44
CA ALA A 203 9.50 14.65 -13.01
C ALA A 203 9.28 13.33 -12.24
N LEU A 204 8.71 12.31 -12.91
CA LEU A 204 8.36 11.01 -12.32
C LEU A 204 9.54 10.01 -12.26
N MET A 205 10.70 10.35 -12.81
CA MET A 205 11.81 9.39 -12.89
C MET A 205 12.38 9.07 -11.50
N THR A 206 12.37 7.78 -11.16
CA THR A 206 12.91 7.21 -9.91
C THR A 206 13.81 6.02 -10.22
N GLU A 207 14.72 5.68 -9.30
CA GLU A 207 15.64 4.54 -9.46
C GLU A 207 14.88 3.23 -9.67
N THR A 208 13.82 3.00 -8.89
CA THR A 208 12.94 1.84 -9.02
C THR A 208 12.26 1.79 -10.39
N LEU A 209 11.78 2.93 -10.90
CA LEU A 209 11.17 2.98 -12.23
C LEU A 209 12.19 2.63 -13.33
N ALA A 210 13.42 3.12 -13.21
CA ALA A 210 14.49 2.78 -14.15
C ALA A 210 14.82 1.28 -14.13
N GLN A 211 14.78 0.65 -12.95
CA GLN A 211 14.96 -0.79 -12.78
C GLN A 211 13.80 -1.59 -13.39
N VAL A 212 12.55 -1.16 -13.18
CA VAL A 212 11.38 -1.77 -13.81
C VAL A 212 11.49 -1.72 -15.35
N TYR A 213 12.00 -0.63 -15.93
CA TYR A 213 12.25 -0.58 -17.38
C TYR A 213 13.29 -1.61 -17.83
N LEU A 214 14.34 -1.85 -17.04
CA LEU A 214 15.34 -2.88 -17.34
C LEU A 214 14.72 -4.28 -17.32
N GLU A 215 13.89 -4.59 -16.31
CA GLU A 215 13.17 -5.86 -16.20
C GLU A 215 12.23 -6.09 -17.39
N GLN A 216 11.58 -5.02 -17.86
CA GLN A 216 10.75 -5.03 -19.06
C GLN A 216 11.55 -5.05 -20.38
N GLN A 217 12.88 -5.13 -20.33
CA GLN A 217 13.80 -5.09 -21.49
C GLN A 217 13.72 -3.78 -22.31
N LYS A 218 13.17 -2.72 -21.72
CA LYS A 218 13.07 -1.37 -22.30
C LYS A 218 14.34 -0.58 -22.02
N TYR A 219 15.43 -0.95 -22.70
CA TYR A 219 16.77 -0.44 -22.40
C TYR A 219 16.93 1.06 -22.70
N ALA A 220 16.27 1.58 -23.73
CA ALA A 220 16.39 3.00 -24.09
C ALA A 220 15.78 3.91 -23.01
N GLU A 221 14.62 3.53 -22.51
CA GLU A 221 13.87 4.20 -21.44
C GLU A 221 14.60 4.08 -20.10
N ALA A 222 15.17 2.91 -19.79
CA ALA A 222 16.00 2.72 -18.61
C ALA A 222 17.23 3.65 -18.62
N ILE A 223 17.93 3.76 -19.77
CA ILE A 223 19.07 4.68 -19.93
C ILE A 223 18.62 6.14 -19.76
N GLN A 224 17.47 6.53 -20.33
CA GLN A 224 16.95 7.88 -20.17
C GLN A 224 16.60 8.20 -18.71
N ALA A 225 15.96 7.27 -18.01
CA ALA A 225 15.63 7.42 -16.60
C ALA A 225 16.91 7.63 -15.76
N TYR A 226 17.94 6.82 -15.95
CA TYR A 226 19.22 7.00 -15.24
C TYR A 226 19.95 8.30 -15.59
N LYS A 227 19.84 8.79 -16.84
CA LYS A 227 20.37 10.11 -17.21
C LYS A 227 19.64 11.24 -16.49
N ILE A 228 18.32 11.16 -16.42
CA ILE A 228 17.50 12.15 -15.71
C ILE A 228 17.83 12.13 -14.21
N LEU A 229 18.00 10.95 -13.61
CA LEU A 229 18.41 10.79 -12.22
C LEU A 229 19.81 11.33 -11.93
N SER A 230 20.76 11.16 -12.86
CA SER A 230 22.11 11.76 -12.78
C SER A 230 22.05 13.29 -12.72
N LEU A 231 21.18 13.91 -13.50
CA LEU A 231 20.96 15.36 -13.45
C LEU A 231 20.24 15.81 -12.17
N LYS A 232 19.32 14.99 -11.66
CA LYS A 232 18.54 15.30 -10.44
C LYS A 232 19.33 15.07 -9.15
N TYR A 233 20.23 14.10 -9.13
CA TYR A 233 21.01 13.69 -7.96
C TYR A 233 22.50 13.53 -8.31
N PRO A 234 23.24 14.64 -8.48
CA PRO A 234 24.63 14.62 -8.92
C PRO A 234 25.59 13.89 -7.96
N GLU A 235 25.25 13.81 -6.67
CA GLU A 235 26.02 13.05 -5.66
C GLU A 235 26.17 11.56 -6.02
N LYS A 236 25.18 10.99 -6.74
CA LYS A 236 25.14 9.59 -7.15
C LYS A 236 25.59 9.38 -8.61
N ASN A 237 26.23 10.36 -9.23
CA ASN A 237 26.52 10.31 -10.67
C ASN A 237 27.42 9.12 -11.06
N SER A 238 28.41 8.78 -10.24
CA SER A 238 29.29 7.61 -10.47
C SER A 238 28.50 6.30 -10.54
N PHE A 239 27.52 6.14 -9.65
CA PHE A 239 26.62 4.98 -9.62
C PHE A 239 25.76 4.90 -10.89
N PHE A 240 25.08 5.99 -11.26
CA PHE A 240 24.23 6.01 -12.45
C PHE A 240 25.03 5.80 -13.74
N ALA A 241 26.25 6.33 -13.83
CA ALA A 241 27.15 6.08 -14.95
C ALA A 241 27.48 4.59 -15.08
N GLY A 242 27.74 3.91 -13.96
CA GLY A 242 27.94 2.46 -13.92
C GLY A 242 26.73 1.68 -14.44
N GLN A 243 25.52 2.04 -13.99
CA GLN A 243 24.28 1.40 -14.45
C GLN A 243 24.04 1.59 -15.94
N ILE A 244 24.25 2.79 -16.46
CA ILE A 244 24.12 3.08 -17.90
C ILE A 244 25.11 2.24 -18.70
N GLN A 245 26.35 2.09 -18.24
CA GLN A 245 27.34 1.24 -18.92
C GLN A 245 26.95 -0.24 -18.89
N ALA A 246 26.45 -0.74 -17.76
CA ALA A 246 25.97 -2.11 -17.64
C ALA A 246 24.83 -2.39 -18.62
N ILE A 247 23.83 -1.50 -18.69
CA ILE A 247 22.70 -1.63 -19.63
C ILE A 247 23.18 -1.60 -21.08
N LYS A 248 24.11 -0.71 -21.44
CA LYS A 248 24.69 -0.67 -22.79
C LYS A 248 25.43 -1.95 -23.15
N LYS A 249 26.13 -2.57 -22.21
CA LYS A 249 26.78 -3.88 -22.42
C LYS A 249 25.73 -4.96 -22.69
N ILE A 250 24.66 -5.00 -21.91
CA ILE A 250 23.54 -5.95 -22.09
C ILE A 250 22.87 -5.75 -23.46
N GLN A 251 22.64 -4.50 -23.86
CA GLN A 251 22.06 -4.17 -25.16
C GLN A 251 22.95 -4.66 -26.31
N LYS A 252 24.27 -4.43 -26.21
CA LYS A 252 25.25 -4.86 -27.23
C LYS A 252 25.42 -6.37 -27.29
N SER A 253 25.26 -7.10 -26.18
CA SER A 253 25.30 -8.57 -26.19
C SER A 253 24.03 -9.21 -26.75
N LYS A 254 22.93 -8.46 -26.84
CA LYS A 254 21.62 -8.97 -27.27
C LYS A 254 21.26 -8.59 -28.71
N SER A 255 21.94 -7.59 -29.28
CA SER A 255 21.96 -7.30 -30.73
C SER A 255 22.94 -8.21 -31.45
#